data_AF-A0A226F7Z9-F1
#
_entry.id   AF-A0A226F7Z9-F1
#
_cell.length_a   1.000
_cell.length_b   1.000
_cell.length_c   1.000
_cell.angle_alpha   90.00
_cell.angle_beta   90.00
_cell.angle_gamma   90.00
#
_symmetry.space_group_name_H-M   'P 1'
#
loop_
_entity.id
_entity.type
_entity.pdbx_description
1 polymer ?
#
loop_
_entity_poly.entity_id
_entity_poly.type
_entity_poly.pdbx_seq_one_letter_code
_entity_poly.pdbx_strand_id
1 'polypeptide(L)'
;MRRFLLALLISLLSQSDALSIPGSRNEGKIIGGVPVNKASCINMGTTVCRPNIHLRPWAVGALISPDWVVTAASCTDEKHTSYELTAGEHNLTLEEGTEQRRRVSRIVMHPDFVILDETCDSTDNIALIQVTPPFETNQFVQPIALVSPQFEIIENMTLIQVAGWGLTSEFGGIEPAEIMHKLQLPTISDAECKAAYDSHACLDGTITFEETDFCAVAWEGYALCVHDGGDPAVCYDAEGDYALCGVANDIYCGDITRPQRFAELSQFHDWIVSSMEPEQLDNSTWVGQDDTCGGILVGSSGRVTFNSSSNRNHTCTWTIRANSMSSVSLSFEKLNIPPGDAVFVTTIDSWTGLVEQNYKFTRSEEPVGPSFVVTGPLLMVTYVADGNTQTTPESGFNLDFQGAGFSYSVRRRFSHTELQSVAGTLRYPEMGESGEMVPYNNSETATFAFSGQSGSRANVTIFFTSIEDWNDQCNGDGINVLLFNPLEGFIFSEQICGVIVQPISYILNRAVGESIALVFQTDDENTDYGFGIEWQLE
;
A
#
# COMPACT_ATOMS: atom_id res chain seq x y z
N MET A 1 61.77 64.88 45.32
CA MET A 1 62.32 63.52 45.48
C MET A 1 61.30 62.52 44.93
N ARG A 2 61.73 61.66 44.01
CA ARG A 2 61.23 60.32 43.63
C ARG A 2 59.70 60.02 43.56
N ARG A 3 59.27 59.68 42.32
CA ARG A 3 58.44 58.55 41.82
C ARG A 3 56.99 58.44 42.39
N PHE A 4 55.91 58.27 41.61
CA PHE A 4 55.62 57.31 40.55
C PHE A 4 54.45 57.79 39.64
N LEU A 5 54.39 57.19 38.44
CA LEU A 5 53.49 57.44 37.30
C LEU A 5 51.99 57.11 37.49
N LEU A 6 51.15 57.78 36.67
CA LEU A 6 49.92 57.36 35.92
C LEU A 6 48.94 56.35 36.55
N ALA A 7 47.62 56.39 36.39
CA ALA A 7 46.70 57.18 35.58
C ALA A 7 45.27 57.04 36.17
N LEU A 8 44.44 58.02 35.85
CA LEU A 8 43.02 58.14 36.17
C LEU A 8 42.17 57.25 35.22
N LEU A 9 41.16 56.51 35.73
CA LEU A 9 39.76 56.47 35.22
C LEU A 9 38.96 55.25 35.78
N ILE A 10 38.01 55.59 36.66
CA ILE A 10 36.62 55.11 36.79
C ILE A 10 36.34 53.60 36.60
N SER A 11 35.96 52.92 37.70
CA SER A 11 35.04 51.77 37.68
C SER A 11 34.11 51.80 38.90
N LEU A 12 32.82 51.93 38.63
CA LEU A 12 31.70 51.72 39.55
C LEU A 12 30.57 51.15 38.69
N LEU A 13 30.40 49.83 38.68
CA LEU A 13 29.19 49.17 38.23
C LEU A 13 29.00 47.86 39.02
N SER A 14 27.72 47.63 39.29
CA SER A 14 27.03 46.65 40.11
C SER A 14 27.47 45.20 40.00
N GLN A 15 27.35 44.50 41.14
CA GLN A 15 27.39 43.05 41.27
C GLN A 15 26.32 42.38 40.38
N SER A 16 26.75 41.38 39.63
CA SER A 16 25.89 40.31 39.10
C SER A 16 26.52 38.99 39.54
N ASP A 17 25.84 38.29 40.44
CA ASP A 17 26.18 36.91 40.79
C ASP A 17 25.95 36.02 39.56
N ALA A 18 27.06 35.54 38.97
CA ALA A 18 27.02 34.52 37.94
C ALA A 18 26.79 33.15 38.61
N LEU A 19 25.62 32.56 38.38
CA LEU A 19 25.36 31.17 38.70
C LEU A 19 26.13 30.29 37.69
N SER A 20 27.19 29.63 38.16
CA SER A 20 27.92 28.63 37.37
C SER A 20 27.09 27.35 37.24
N ILE A 21 26.72 26.96 36.01
CA ILE A 21 26.18 25.63 35.69
C ILE A 21 27.30 24.82 35.00
N PRO A 22 27.52 23.54 35.37
CA PRO A 22 28.66 22.77 34.89
C PRO A 22 28.50 22.42 33.40
N GLY A 23 29.61 22.47 32.66
CA GLY A 23 29.68 21.95 31.31
C GLY A 23 29.37 20.44 31.30
N SER A 24 28.28 20.09 30.63
CA SER A 24 28.05 18.77 30.07
C SER A 24 28.07 18.93 28.56
N ARG A 25 28.93 18.17 27.87
CA ARG A 25 28.74 17.89 26.44
C ARG A 25 27.43 17.10 26.34
N ASN A 26 26.41 17.70 25.75
CA ASN A 26 25.20 16.97 25.40
C ASN A 26 25.48 16.17 24.13
N GLU A 27 25.45 14.84 24.25
CA GLU A 27 25.32 13.91 23.13
C GLU A 27 23.81 13.62 22.98
N GLY A 28 23.12 14.27 22.04
CA GLY A 28 21.67 14.11 21.80
C GLY A 28 21.34 14.14 20.30
N LYS A 29 20.45 13.23 19.86
CA LYS A 29 20.19 12.75 18.48
C LYS A 29 18.68 12.86 18.13
N ILE A 30 18.29 13.19 16.86
CA ILE A 30 17.64 14.48 16.52
C ILE A 30 18.47 15.56 17.20
N ILE A 31 19.03 16.55 16.51
CA ILE A 31 20.01 17.42 17.21
C ILE A 31 19.33 17.89 18.52
N GLY A 32 19.90 17.57 19.70
CA GLY A 32 19.34 17.92 21.02
C GLY A 32 18.10 17.17 21.52
N GLY A 33 17.47 16.30 20.72
CA GLY A 33 16.32 15.48 21.09
C GLY A 33 16.60 14.46 22.20
N VAL A 34 15.51 13.93 22.80
CA VAL A 34 15.58 12.92 23.87
C VAL A 34 15.01 11.58 23.40
N PRO A 35 15.58 10.44 23.84
CA PRO A 35 15.01 9.13 23.53
C PRO A 35 13.57 9.00 24.02
N VAL A 36 12.71 8.48 23.16
CA VAL A 36 11.30 8.24 23.48
C VAL A 36 11.21 6.97 24.33
N ASN A 37 10.34 6.95 25.34
CA ASN A 37 10.01 5.68 25.99
C ASN A 37 9.14 4.85 25.04
N LYS A 38 9.37 3.55 24.90
CA LYS A 38 8.57 2.65 24.07
C LYS A 38 7.04 2.85 24.19
N ALA A 39 6.52 3.12 25.39
CA ALA A 39 5.09 3.39 25.61
C ALA A 39 4.62 4.79 25.15
N SER A 40 5.53 5.74 24.97
CA SER A 40 5.23 7.12 24.53
C SER A 40 5.23 7.28 23.01
N CYS A 41 5.66 6.27 22.24
CA CYS A 41 5.61 6.27 20.78
C CYS A 41 4.16 6.32 20.26
N ILE A 42 3.20 5.82 21.05
CA ILE A 42 1.77 5.74 20.73
C ILE A 42 1.17 7.12 20.43
N ASN A 43 1.54 8.14 21.21
CA ASN A 43 0.96 9.48 21.11
C ASN A 43 1.43 10.25 19.88
N MET A 44 2.29 9.65 19.05
CA MET A 44 2.93 10.30 17.91
C MET A 44 2.58 9.65 16.58
N GLY A 45 1.82 8.53 16.59
CA GLY A 45 1.29 7.90 15.38
C GLY A 45 2.35 7.37 14.40
N THR A 46 3.64 7.40 14.72
CA THR A 46 4.75 7.14 13.79
C THR A 46 4.72 5.72 13.19
N THR A 47 4.82 5.64 11.87
CA THR A 47 5.03 4.41 11.08
C THR A 47 6.31 4.55 10.25
N VAL A 48 7.06 3.45 10.14
CA VAL A 48 8.38 3.39 9.50
C VAL A 48 8.27 2.68 8.14
N CYS A 49 8.63 3.37 7.05
CA CYS A 49 8.67 2.78 5.70
C CYS A 49 9.98 2.00 5.50
N ARG A 50 9.94 0.71 5.13
CA ARG A 50 11.15 -0.08 4.79
C ARG A 50 11.12 -0.50 3.31
N PRO A 51 12.10 -0.11 2.48
CA PRO A 51 12.23 -0.65 1.13
C PRO A 51 12.87 -2.04 1.21
N ASN A 52 12.51 -2.93 0.29
CA ASN A 52 12.86 -4.36 0.39
C ASN A 52 14.33 -4.70 0.09
N ILE A 53 15.22 -3.71 -0.05
CA ILE A 53 16.66 -3.95 -0.24
C ILE A 53 17.44 -2.92 0.60
N HIS A 54 18.10 -3.41 1.67
CA HIS A 54 19.02 -2.72 2.60
C HIS A 54 18.45 -1.81 3.73
N LEU A 55 18.21 -2.43 4.89
CA LEU A 55 18.41 -2.03 6.31
C LEU A 55 18.03 -0.63 6.87
N ARG A 56 17.48 0.35 6.13
CA ARG A 56 17.12 1.66 6.72
C ARG A 56 15.82 2.25 6.19
N PRO A 57 15.04 2.95 7.04
CA PRO A 57 13.89 3.70 6.56
C PRO A 57 14.32 4.93 5.79
N TRP A 58 13.67 5.15 4.65
CA TRP A 58 13.88 6.30 3.79
C TRP A 58 12.81 7.39 4.01
N ALA A 59 11.73 7.04 4.71
CA ALA A 59 10.58 7.89 4.99
C ALA A 59 9.90 7.49 6.30
N VAL A 60 9.23 8.45 6.92
CA VAL A 60 8.38 8.28 8.11
C VAL A 60 6.98 8.80 7.79
N GLY A 61 5.95 8.34 8.50
CA GLY A 61 4.60 8.87 8.40
C GLY A 61 3.82 8.70 9.70
N ALA A 62 2.60 9.21 9.75
CA ALA A 62 1.68 9.03 10.87
C ALA A 62 0.46 8.18 10.50
N LEU A 63 0.18 7.14 11.28
CA LEU A 63 -1.03 6.34 11.21
C LEU A 63 -2.22 7.18 11.66
N ILE A 64 -3.16 7.45 10.76
CA ILE A 64 -4.37 8.27 11.02
C ILE A 64 -5.66 7.43 11.02
N SER A 65 -5.59 6.21 10.49
CA SER A 65 -6.56 5.14 10.73
C SER A 65 -5.86 3.77 10.63
N PRO A 66 -6.48 2.64 11.01
CA PRO A 66 -5.82 1.33 10.98
C PRO A 66 -5.20 0.93 9.62
N ASP A 67 -5.69 1.48 8.51
CA ASP A 67 -5.22 1.19 7.16
C ASP A 67 -4.69 2.42 6.41
N TRP A 68 -4.64 3.61 7.03
CA TRP A 68 -4.16 4.84 6.40
C TRP A 68 -3.07 5.56 7.19
N VAL A 69 -2.03 5.93 6.46
CA VAL A 69 -0.88 6.71 6.93
C VAL A 69 -0.79 8.00 6.14
N VAL A 70 -0.53 9.12 6.80
CA VAL A 70 -0.17 10.41 6.18
C VAL A 70 1.35 10.61 6.23
N THR A 71 1.93 11.12 5.15
CA THR A 71 3.38 11.40 5.03
C THR A 71 3.60 12.53 4.02
N ALA A 72 4.86 12.92 3.79
CA ALA A 72 5.24 13.86 2.74
C ALA A 72 5.13 13.17 1.37
N ALA A 73 4.60 13.85 0.36
CA ALA A 73 4.53 13.31 -1.01
C ALA A 73 5.91 13.07 -1.61
N SER A 74 6.90 13.91 -1.30
CA SER A 74 8.31 13.73 -1.70
C SER A 74 8.94 12.45 -1.14
N CYS A 75 8.31 11.85 -0.12
CA CYS A 75 8.67 10.57 0.48
C CYS A 75 7.87 9.40 -0.11
N THR A 76 7.25 9.56 -1.28
CA THR A 76 6.46 8.52 -1.95
C THR A 76 6.67 8.55 -3.46
N ASP A 77 6.33 7.45 -4.12
CA ASP A 77 6.15 7.41 -5.57
C ASP A 77 4.86 6.62 -5.86
N GLU A 78 3.85 7.27 -6.45
CA GLU A 78 2.59 6.63 -6.80
C GLU A 78 2.74 5.37 -7.65
N LYS A 79 3.86 5.19 -8.35
CA LYS A 79 4.10 4.02 -9.21
C LYS A 79 4.72 2.84 -8.46
N HIS A 80 5.26 3.05 -7.27
CA HIS A 80 6.01 2.03 -6.53
C HIS A 80 5.35 1.70 -5.20
N THR A 81 4.59 0.60 -5.15
CA THR A 81 3.93 0.11 -3.92
C THR A 81 4.55 -1.19 -3.41
N SER A 82 5.69 -1.60 -3.94
CA SER A 82 6.37 -2.87 -3.63
C SER A 82 7.04 -2.93 -2.24
N TYR A 83 6.89 -1.88 -1.42
CA TYR A 83 7.48 -1.77 -0.08
C TYR A 83 6.46 -1.98 1.05
N GLU A 84 6.98 -2.15 2.26
CA GLU A 84 6.18 -2.36 3.47
C GLU A 84 6.26 -1.17 4.42
N LEU A 85 5.16 -0.91 5.13
CA LEU A 85 5.10 -0.04 6.29
C LEU A 85 5.16 -0.86 7.58
N THR A 86 5.92 -0.37 8.54
CA THR A 86 6.07 -0.97 9.86
C THR A 86 5.49 -0.04 10.93
N ALA A 87 4.47 -0.50 11.67
CA ALA A 87 3.96 0.18 12.85
C ALA A 87 4.45 -0.50 14.13
N GLY A 88 4.53 0.23 15.25
CA GLY A 88 4.95 -0.35 16.55
C GLY A 88 6.47 -0.58 16.68
N GLU A 89 7.24 0.05 15.79
CA GLU A 89 8.71 0.08 15.80
C GLU A 89 9.22 1.08 16.85
N HIS A 90 10.32 0.75 17.52
CA HIS A 90 10.96 1.63 18.50
C HIS A 90 12.49 1.62 18.34
N ASN A 91 13.10 0.45 18.13
CA ASN A 91 14.50 0.28 17.82
C ASN A 91 14.73 -0.38 16.45
N LEU A 92 15.18 0.40 15.47
CA LEU A 92 15.38 -0.04 14.08
C LEU A 92 16.35 -1.22 13.91
N THR A 93 17.18 -1.51 14.93
CA THR A 93 18.18 -2.58 14.89
C THR A 93 17.71 -3.89 15.53
N LEU A 94 16.52 -3.91 16.15
CA LEU A 94 15.99 -5.05 16.88
C LEU A 94 14.59 -5.42 16.38
N GLU A 95 14.21 -6.70 16.49
CA GLU A 95 12.81 -7.11 16.41
C GLU A 95 12.30 -7.28 17.85
N GLU A 96 11.46 -6.37 18.31
CA GLU A 96 11.01 -6.31 19.70
C GLU A 96 9.68 -7.04 19.94
N GLY A 97 9.06 -7.55 18.86
CA GLY A 97 7.78 -8.28 18.88
C GLY A 97 6.55 -7.36 18.95
N THR A 98 6.74 -6.05 18.81
CA THR A 98 5.67 -5.05 18.75
C THR A 98 5.40 -4.56 17.33
N GLU A 99 6.32 -4.88 16.42
CA GLU A 99 6.32 -4.46 15.03
C GLU A 99 5.24 -5.22 14.25
N GLN A 100 4.43 -4.47 13.52
CA GLN A 100 3.51 -4.99 12.54
C GLN A 100 3.97 -4.49 11.18
N ARG A 101 4.25 -5.38 10.24
CA ARG A 101 4.56 -5.02 8.84
C ARG A 101 3.30 -5.19 7.99
N ARG A 102 3.04 -4.23 7.11
CA ARG A 102 1.92 -4.26 6.14
C ARG A 102 2.40 -3.78 4.79
N ARG A 103 1.85 -4.37 3.73
CA ARG A 103 2.17 -3.97 2.36
C ARG A 103 1.42 -2.70 2.00
N VAL A 104 2.05 -1.85 1.21
CA VAL A 104 1.37 -0.70 0.62
C VAL A 104 0.43 -1.18 -0.48
N SER A 105 -0.85 -0.81 -0.39
CA SER A 105 -1.87 -1.13 -1.39
C SER A 105 -2.17 0.03 -2.31
N ARG A 106 -1.99 1.27 -1.83
CA ARG A 106 -2.26 2.50 -2.59
C ARG A 106 -1.47 3.67 -2.04
N ILE A 107 -1.05 4.56 -2.93
CA ILE A 107 -0.50 5.87 -2.61
C ILE A 107 -1.39 6.92 -3.30
N VAL A 108 -1.72 7.98 -2.59
CA VAL A 108 -2.47 9.14 -3.08
C VAL A 108 -1.66 10.38 -2.75
N MET A 109 -0.94 10.93 -3.73
CA MET A 109 -0.28 12.22 -3.56
C MET A 109 -1.31 13.35 -3.74
N HIS A 110 -1.09 14.48 -3.07
CA HIS A 110 -1.92 15.65 -3.31
C HIS A 110 -1.84 16.05 -4.80
N PRO A 111 -2.98 16.33 -5.48
CA PRO A 111 -2.97 16.59 -6.92
C PRO A 111 -2.17 17.83 -7.33
N ASP A 112 -2.02 18.78 -6.41
CA ASP A 112 -1.26 20.01 -6.60
C ASP A 112 0.19 19.91 -6.09
N PHE A 113 0.64 18.70 -5.70
CA PHE A 113 2.03 18.44 -5.33
C PHE A 113 2.95 18.66 -6.54
N VAL A 114 3.90 19.59 -6.41
CA VAL A 114 4.91 19.87 -7.44
C VAL A 114 6.30 19.95 -6.81
N ILE A 115 7.24 19.20 -7.40
CA ILE A 115 8.67 19.40 -7.16
C ILE A 115 9.17 20.39 -8.22
N LEU A 116 9.51 21.61 -7.78
CA LEU A 116 9.86 22.70 -8.70
C LEU A 116 11.31 22.59 -9.21
N ASP A 117 12.25 22.09 -8.38
CA ASP A 117 13.66 21.78 -8.72
C ASP A 117 14.34 21.00 -7.55
N GLU A 118 15.47 20.31 -7.78
CA GLU A 118 16.27 19.62 -6.74
C GLU A 118 16.81 20.59 -5.67
N THR A 119 16.82 21.90 -5.97
CA THR A 119 17.28 22.97 -5.06
C THR A 119 16.15 23.81 -4.47
N CYS A 120 14.90 23.48 -4.81
CA CYS A 120 13.71 24.23 -4.44
C CYS A 120 12.84 23.46 -3.46
N ASP A 121 12.05 24.19 -2.67
CA ASP A 121 11.02 23.58 -1.86
C ASP A 121 9.82 23.15 -2.73
N SER A 122 9.02 22.24 -2.20
CA SER A 122 7.84 21.68 -2.86
C SER A 122 6.55 22.43 -2.47
N THR A 123 5.50 22.28 -3.26
CA THR A 123 4.13 22.78 -2.97
C THR A 123 3.24 21.61 -2.58
N ASP A 124 2.27 21.82 -1.70
CA ASP A 124 1.30 20.80 -1.25
C ASP A 124 1.93 19.41 -0.98
N ASN A 125 3.07 19.38 -0.28
CA ASN A 125 3.87 18.18 -0.09
C ASN A 125 3.27 17.25 0.95
N ILE A 126 2.19 16.57 0.57
CA ILE A 126 1.45 15.63 1.41
C ILE A 126 0.91 14.46 0.59
N ALA A 127 1.01 13.26 1.15
CA ALA A 127 0.50 12.04 0.57
C ALA A 127 -0.16 11.15 1.62
N LEU A 128 -1.09 10.33 1.16
CA LEU A 128 -1.68 9.25 1.92
C LEU A 128 -1.21 7.90 1.39
N ILE A 129 -0.87 7.00 2.30
CA ILE A 129 -0.53 5.62 2.01
C ILE A 129 -1.59 4.72 2.65
N GLN A 130 -2.27 3.94 1.82
CA GLN A 130 -3.13 2.86 2.28
C GLN A 130 -2.33 1.56 2.38
N VAL A 131 -2.56 0.79 3.43
CA VAL A 131 -1.93 -0.53 3.62
C VAL A 131 -2.95 -1.67 3.60
N THR A 132 -2.48 -2.87 3.25
CA THR A 132 -3.26 -4.10 3.37
C THR A 132 -2.41 -5.25 3.92
N PRO A 133 -2.94 -6.08 4.84
CA PRO A 133 -4.19 -5.85 5.60
C PRO A 133 -4.07 -4.62 6.54
N PRO A 134 -5.16 -4.13 7.17
CA PRO A 134 -5.06 -3.09 8.19
C PRO A 134 -4.15 -3.50 9.37
N PHE A 135 -3.57 -2.52 10.05
CA PHE A 135 -2.87 -2.73 11.30
C PHE A 135 -3.84 -3.12 12.42
N GLU A 136 -3.40 -4.02 13.30
CA GLU A 136 -4.16 -4.38 14.50
C GLU A 136 -3.92 -3.33 15.58
N THR A 137 -4.95 -2.57 15.94
CA THR A 137 -4.85 -1.54 16.98
C THR A 137 -4.62 -2.18 18.34
N ASN A 138 -3.53 -1.80 19.02
CA ASN A 138 -3.18 -2.30 20.34
C ASN A 138 -2.38 -1.24 21.14
N GLN A 139 -1.82 -1.60 22.29
CA GLN A 139 -1.07 -0.66 23.14
C GLN A 139 0.24 -0.13 22.53
N PHE A 140 0.65 -0.56 21.34
CA PHE A 140 1.86 -0.08 20.65
C PHE A 140 1.55 0.50 19.25
N VAL A 141 0.38 0.20 18.71
CA VAL A 141 -0.08 0.65 17.40
C VAL A 141 -1.46 1.28 17.56
N GLN A 142 -1.54 2.60 17.49
CA GLN A 142 -2.80 3.35 17.53
C GLN A 142 -2.75 4.47 16.49
N PRO A 143 -3.87 4.72 15.78
CA PRO A 143 -4.00 5.92 14.99
C PRO A 143 -3.97 7.18 15.86
N ILE A 144 -3.34 8.24 15.37
CA ILE A 144 -3.41 9.58 15.96
C ILE A 144 -4.59 10.37 15.35
N ALA A 145 -5.29 11.14 16.18
CA ALA A 145 -6.37 11.99 15.71
C ALA A 145 -5.82 13.15 14.87
N LEU A 146 -6.47 13.45 13.75
CA LEU A 146 -6.22 14.66 12.97
C LEU A 146 -6.78 15.88 13.69
N VAL A 147 -6.13 17.03 13.52
CA VAL A 147 -6.70 18.32 13.91
C VAL A 147 -7.99 18.61 13.14
N SER A 148 -8.89 19.40 13.74
CA SER A 148 -10.07 19.90 13.05
C SER A 148 -9.68 20.84 11.89
N PRO A 149 -10.49 20.94 10.82
CA PRO A 149 -10.26 21.93 9.76
C PRO A 149 -10.40 23.39 10.23
N GLN A 150 -10.93 23.62 11.45
CA GLN A 150 -10.94 24.95 12.08
C GLN A 150 -9.78 25.15 13.07
N PHE A 151 -8.90 24.17 13.21
CA PHE A 151 -7.72 24.30 14.06
C PHE A 151 -6.75 25.27 13.40
N GLU A 152 -6.49 26.38 14.08
CA GLU A 152 -5.45 27.32 13.70
C GLU A 152 -4.25 27.06 14.60
N ILE A 153 -3.08 26.88 13.98
CA ILE A 153 -1.83 26.85 14.75
C ILE A 153 -1.66 28.22 15.39
N ILE A 154 -1.65 28.26 16.73
CA ILE A 154 -1.44 29.52 17.44
C ILE A 154 -0.01 29.98 17.11
N GLU A 155 0.08 31.01 16.28
CA GLU A 155 1.32 31.67 15.91
C GLU A 155 2.01 32.24 17.16
N ASN A 156 3.33 32.08 17.24
CA ASN A 156 4.21 32.48 18.35
C ASN A 156 4.16 31.59 19.60
N MET A 157 5.03 30.58 19.61
CA MET A 157 5.43 29.75 20.78
C MET A 157 4.46 28.63 21.18
N THR A 158 3.62 28.13 20.27
CA THR A 158 3.03 26.80 20.48
C THR A 158 4.16 25.77 20.40
N LEU A 159 4.29 24.93 21.43
CA LEU A 159 5.26 23.85 21.43
C LEU A 159 4.67 22.65 20.71
N ILE A 160 5.13 22.42 19.48
CA ILE A 160 4.86 21.17 18.76
C ILE A 160 5.85 20.11 19.22
N GLN A 161 5.42 18.86 19.27
CA GLN A 161 6.31 17.73 19.49
C GLN A 161 6.48 16.95 18.19
N VAL A 162 7.71 16.80 17.75
CA VAL A 162 8.08 16.01 16.57
C VAL A 162 8.86 14.78 17.03
N ALA A 163 8.65 13.64 16.37
CA ALA A 163 9.41 12.43 16.67
C ALA A 163 9.69 11.60 15.41
N GLY A 164 10.89 11.03 15.41
CA GLY A 164 11.41 10.26 14.29
C GLY A 164 12.76 9.62 14.61
N TRP A 165 13.40 9.14 13.55
CA TRP A 165 14.70 8.46 13.61
C TRP A 165 15.76 9.13 12.73
N GLY A 166 15.56 10.37 12.27
CA GLY A 166 16.48 11.01 11.34
C GLY A 166 17.89 11.22 11.87
N LEU A 167 18.73 11.78 10.99
CA LEU A 167 20.15 11.90 11.22
C LEU A 167 20.47 12.70 12.48
N THR A 168 21.59 12.32 13.06
CA THR A 168 21.91 12.64 14.46
C THR A 168 23.06 13.63 14.60
N SER A 169 23.59 14.12 13.48
CA SER A 169 24.64 15.13 13.40
C SER A 169 24.72 15.76 12.01
N GLU A 170 24.97 17.07 11.93
CA GLU A 170 25.17 17.81 10.67
C GLU A 170 26.41 17.39 9.87
N PHE A 171 27.43 16.80 10.52
CA PHE A 171 28.77 16.62 9.91
C PHE A 171 29.42 15.24 10.11
N GLY A 172 28.67 14.15 10.35
CA GLY A 172 29.34 12.86 10.59
C GLY A 172 28.52 11.59 10.82
N GLY A 173 27.24 11.54 10.47
CA GLY A 173 26.44 10.31 10.53
C GLY A 173 25.83 10.01 9.18
N ILE A 174 26.02 8.80 8.66
CA ILE A 174 25.32 8.31 7.45
C ILE A 174 23.98 7.64 7.85
N GLU A 175 23.80 7.42 9.16
CA GLU A 175 22.89 6.42 9.70
C GLU A 175 21.81 7.06 10.62
N PRO A 176 20.51 6.78 10.40
CA PRO A 176 19.41 7.05 11.33
C PRO A 176 19.73 6.68 12.79
N ALA A 177 19.05 7.35 13.72
CA ALA A 177 19.09 6.96 15.13
C ALA A 177 18.59 5.52 15.30
N GLU A 178 19.22 4.72 16.16
CA GLU A 178 18.76 3.35 16.41
C GLU A 178 17.42 3.34 17.16
N ILE A 179 17.26 4.25 18.11
CA ILE A 179 16.07 4.42 18.96
C ILE A 179 15.35 5.70 18.54
N MET A 180 14.01 5.70 18.57
CA MET A 180 13.21 6.89 18.29
C MET A 180 13.54 8.04 19.25
N HIS A 181 13.68 9.24 18.71
CA HIS A 181 13.86 10.45 19.50
C HIS A 181 12.68 11.40 19.30
N LYS A 182 12.50 12.31 20.26
CA LYS A 182 11.53 13.40 20.17
C LYS A 182 12.15 14.74 20.49
N LEU A 183 11.57 15.76 19.88
CA LEU A 183 11.96 17.15 20.00
C LEU A 183 10.71 18.02 20.21
N GLN A 184 10.84 19.10 20.98
CA GLN A 184 9.84 20.16 21.01
C GLN A 184 10.36 21.38 20.27
N LEU A 185 9.56 21.91 19.35
CA LEU A 185 9.89 23.10 18.58
C LEU A 185 8.81 24.17 18.82
N PRO A 186 9.17 25.47 18.87
CA PRO A 186 8.22 26.55 18.98
C PRO A 186 7.79 27.00 17.58
N THR A 187 6.49 27.11 17.36
CA THR A 187 5.97 27.68 16.11
C THR A 187 6.30 29.16 16.00
N ILE A 188 6.48 29.62 14.77
CA ILE A 188 6.59 31.04 14.39
C ILE A 188 5.39 31.46 13.55
N SER A 189 5.23 32.77 13.36
CA SER A 189 4.18 33.29 12.49
C SER A 189 4.46 32.99 11.02
N ASP A 190 3.39 32.92 10.21
CA ASP A 190 3.50 32.70 8.77
C ASP A 190 4.30 33.83 8.09
N ALA A 191 4.16 35.06 8.60
CA ALA A 191 4.92 36.20 8.11
C ALA A 191 6.43 36.05 8.35
N GLU A 192 6.84 35.53 9.51
CA GLU A 192 8.25 35.25 9.81
C GLU A 192 8.76 34.07 8.98
N CYS A 193 7.95 33.01 8.83
CA CYS A 193 8.35 31.87 8.02
C CYS A 193 8.52 32.27 6.55
N LYS A 194 7.51 32.95 6.00
CA LYS A 194 7.55 33.48 4.64
C LYS A 194 8.77 34.37 4.40
N ALA A 195 9.07 35.28 5.32
CA ALA A 195 10.23 36.15 5.19
C ALA A 195 11.56 35.37 5.18
N ALA A 196 11.67 34.28 5.93
CA ALA A 196 12.83 33.41 5.90
C ALA A 196 12.95 32.72 4.53
N TYR A 197 11.90 32.07 4.04
CA TYR A 197 11.91 31.38 2.75
C TYR A 197 12.06 32.32 1.54
N ASP A 198 11.47 33.52 1.58
CA ASP A 198 11.66 34.57 0.55
C ASP A 198 13.15 34.94 0.38
N SER A 199 13.96 34.82 1.44
CA SER A 199 15.41 35.09 1.39
C SER A 199 16.24 33.97 0.74
N HIS A 200 15.59 32.85 0.43
CA HIS A 200 16.16 31.62 -0.10
C HIS A 200 15.58 31.21 -1.47
N ALA A 201 14.99 32.16 -2.20
CA ALA A 201 14.29 31.93 -3.46
C ALA A 201 15.01 30.98 -4.43
N CYS A 202 14.19 30.20 -5.13
CA CYS A 202 14.60 29.30 -6.21
C CYS A 202 15.42 30.01 -7.29
N LEU A 203 16.17 29.23 -8.08
CA LEU A 203 17.00 29.75 -9.18
C LEU A 203 16.20 30.53 -10.24
N ASP A 204 14.89 30.29 -10.34
CA ASP A 204 13.94 30.98 -11.22
C ASP A 204 13.24 32.19 -10.58
N GLY A 205 13.51 32.46 -9.29
CA GLY A 205 12.90 33.54 -8.51
C GLY A 205 11.53 33.20 -7.92
N THR A 206 11.07 31.95 -8.01
CA THR A 206 9.82 31.50 -7.40
C THR A 206 9.96 31.42 -5.87
N ILE A 207 8.91 31.87 -5.18
CA ILE A 207 8.76 31.79 -3.72
C ILE A 207 7.81 30.63 -3.43
N THR A 208 8.23 29.73 -2.55
CA THR A 208 7.66 28.38 -2.37
C THR A 208 6.90 28.17 -1.07
N PHE A 209 6.96 29.12 -0.11
CA PHE A 209 6.14 29.04 1.11
C PHE A 209 4.68 29.34 0.78
N GLU A 210 3.79 28.40 1.11
CA GLU A 210 2.35 28.46 0.86
C GLU A 210 1.57 28.61 2.17
N GLU A 211 0.32 29.08 2.08
CA GLU A 211 -0.61 29.11 3.24
C GLU A 211 -1.00 27.71 3.72
N THR A 212 -0.57 26.66 3.01
CA THR A 212 -0.77 25.25 3.36
C THR A 212 0.36 24.71 4.26
N ASP A 213 1.30 25.55 4.68
CA ASP A 213 2.40 25.19 5.57
C ASP A 213 2.47 26.06 6.81
N PHE A 214 3.09 25.51 7.85
CA PHE A 214 3.54 26.27 9.01
C PHE A 214 4.98 25.93 9.36
N CYS A 215 5.58 26.75 10.24
CA CYS A 215 6.99 26.61 10.57
C CYS A 215 7.29 26.67 12.05
N ALA A 216 8.37 26.00 12.43
CA ALA A 216 8.90 26.00 13.78
C ALA A 216 10.40 26.28 13.79
N VAL A 217 10.86 27.00 14.81
CA VAL A 217 12.26 27.44 14.88
C VAL A 217 13.13 26.41 15.58
N ALA A 218 14.15 25.94 14.87
CA ALA A 218 15.28 25.24 15.46
C ALA A 218 16.14 26.21 16.29
N TRP A 219 16.70 25.75 17.41
CA TRP A 219 17.68 26.53 18.20
C TRP A 219 18.97 25.72 18.41
N GLU A 220 20.03 26.33 18.96
CA GLU A 220 21.38 25.74 18.99
C GLU A 220 21.39 24.27 19.46
N GLY A 221 21.67 23.39 18.50
CA GLY A 221 21.72 21.96 18.73
C GLY A 221 20.34 21.30 18.81
N TYR A 222 19.27 21.86 18.25
CA TYR A 222 17.89 21.36 18.25
C TYR A 222 17.21 21.52 16.87
N ALA A 223 17.21 20.48 16.02
CA ALA A 223 16.68 20.55 14.64
C ALA A 223 16.32 19.16 14.05
N LEU A 224 15.39 19.14 13.09
CA LEU A 224 15.18 17.99 12.19
C LEU A 224 16.31 17.93 11.16
N CYS A 225 16.52 16.76 10.58
CA CYS A 225 17.55 16.50 9.59
C CYS A 225 17.16 15.40 8.59
N VAL A 226 18.11 14.89 7.80
CA VAL A 226 17.85 13.90 6.74
C VAL A 226 17.15 12.68 7.34
N HIS A 227 16.13 12.18 6.62
CA HIS A 227 15.22 11.10 7.03
C HIS A 227 14.13 11.48 8.05
N ASP A 228 14.03 12.74 8.47
CA ASP A 228 12.85 13.24 9.22
C ASP A 228 11.74 13.76 8.27
N GLY A 229 11.90 13.62 6.95
CA GLY A 229 10.85 13.91 5.99
C GLY A 229 9.65 12.97 6.20
N GLY A 230 8.47 13.55 6.36
CA GLY A 230 7.25 12.82 6.72
C GLY A 230 7.05 12.62 8.23
N ASP A 231 7.95 13.11 9.09
CA ASP A 231 7.80 12.99 10.55
C ASP A 231 6.53 13.69 11.05
N PRO A 232 5.78 13.07 11.97
CA PRO A 232 4.57 13.68 12.53
C PRO A 232 4.90 14.81 13.51
N ALA A 233 4.21 15.94 13.33
CA ALA A 233 4.15 17.03 14.29
C ALA A 233 2.85 16.99 15.07
N VAL A 234 2.96 16.86 16.39
CA VAL A 234 1.84 16.78 17.33
C VAL A 234 1.68 18.11 18.05
N CYS A 235 0.47 18.66 18.00
CA CYS A 235 0.08 19.86 18.74
C CYS A 235 -0.69 19.47 19.99
N TYR A 236 -0.57 20.30 21.03
CA TYR A 236 -1.31 20.18 22.28
C TYR A 236 -2.24 21.37 22.44
N ASP A 237 -3.47 21.13 22.88
CA ASP A 237 -4.37 22.21 23.29
C ASP A 237 -4.15 22.65 24.75
N ALA A 238 -4.93 23.62 25.21
CA ALA A 238 -4.81 24.17 26.56
C ALA A 238 -5.26 23.17 27.65
N GLU A 239 -6.10 22.22 27.28
CA GLU A 239 -6.63 21.14 28.10
C GLU A 239 -5.64 19.96 28.21
N GLY A 240 -4.64 19.92 27.33
CA GLY A 240 -3.59 18.89 27.27
C GLY A 240 -3.94 17.71 26.36
N ASP A 241 -5.03 17.80 25.60
CA ASP A 241 -5.33 16.87 24.52
C ASP A 241 -4.36 17.14 23.35
N TYR A 242 -4.15 16.11 22.52
CA TYR A 242 -3.16 16.16 21.45
C TYR A 242 -3.72 15.63 20.14
N ALA A 243 -3.28 16.24 19.05
CA ALA A 243 -3.67 15.88 17.70
C ALA A 243 -2.50 16.09 16.73
N LEU A 244 -2.51 15.34 15.64
CA LEU A 244 -1.58 15.51 14.54
C LEU A 244 -1.92 16.79 13.79
N CYS A 245 -1.03 17.77 13.85
CA CYS A 245 -1.22 19.08 13.23
C CYS A 245 -0.32 19.30 12.02
N GLY A 246 0.76 18.53 11.88
CA GLY A 246 1.66 18.67 10.74
C GLY A 246 2.41 17.41 10.36
N VAL A 247 3.00 17.46 9.17
CA VAL A 247 3.93 16.47 8.63
C VAL A 247 5.17 17.22 8.13
N ALA A 248 6.36 16.79 8.56
CA ALA A 248 7.62 17.46 8.28
C ALA A 248 7.99 17.39 6.78
N ASN A 249 8.27 18.54 6.18
CA ASN A 249 8.52 18.68 4.74
C ASN A 249 9.81 19.46 4.47
N ASP A 250 10.49 19.15 3.35
CA ASP A 250 11.65 19.90 2.84
C ASP A 250 12.71 20.24 3.92
N ILE A 251 13.28 19.19 4.53
CA ILE A 251 14.17 19.31 5.68
C ILE A 251 15.62 19.63 5.27
N TYR A 252 16.13 20.77 5.74
CA TYR A 252 17.50 21.24 5.50
C TYR A 252 18.37 21.18 6.77
N CYS A 253 19.26 20.19 6.85
CA CYS A 253 20.15 20.04 8.00
C CYS A 253 21.16 21.18 8.13
N GLY A 254 21.27 21.75 9.34
CA GLY A 254 22.31 22.72 9.69
C GLY A 254 22.15 24.11 9.09
N ASP A 255 21.05 24.36 8.38
CA ASP A 255 20.67 25.70 7.95
C ASP A 255 19.82 26.37 9.04
N ILE A 256 20.48 27.07 9.97
CA ILE A 256 19.80 27.83 11.03
C ILE A 256 19.05 29.07 10.51
N THR A 257 19.19 29.41 9.22
CA THR A 257 18.49 30.55 8.60
C THR A 257 17.14 30.15 8.00
N ARG A 258 16.91 28.83 7.82
CA ARG A 258 15.61 28.27 7.43
C ARG A 258 14.91 27.64 8.63
N PRO A 259 13.68 28.08 9.00
CA PRO A 259 12.90 27.36 10.00
C PRO A 259 12.47 25.99 9.47
N GLN A 260 12.08 25.08 10.36
CA GLN A 260 11.59 23.75 9.98
C GLN A 260 10.15 23.88 9.47
N ARG A 261 9.87 23.35 8.27
CA ARG A 261 8.58 23.46 7.59
C ARG A 261 7.77 22.17 7.73
N PHE A 262 6.46 22.34 7.81
CA PHE A 262 5.50 21.25 7.93
C PHE A 262 4.27 21.57 7.08
N ALA A 263 3.72 20.57 6.37
CA ALA A 263 2.38 20.67 5.80
C ALA A 263 1.37 20.84 6.95
N GLU A 264 0.51 21.86 6.88
CA GLU A 264 -0.51 22.15 7.88
C GLU A 264 -1.76 21.27 7.66
N LEU A 265 -1.96 20.26 8.52
CA LEU A 265 -3.00 19.26 8.29
C LEU A 265 -4.44 19.80 8.42
N SER A 266 -4.64 20.94 9.07
CA SER A 266 -5.95 21.64 9.08
C SER A 266 -6.35 22.07 7.67
N GLN A 267 -5.40 22.54 6.86
CA GLN A 267 -5.62 22.96 5.47
C GLN A 267 -5.90 21.78 4.53
N PHE A 268 -5.29 20.62 4.82
CA PHE A 268 -5.49 19.39 4.05
C PHE A 268 -6.61 18.49 4.56
N HIS A 269 -7.29 18.84 5.67
CA HIS A 269 -8.24 17.96 6.34
C HIS A 269 -9.32 17.40 5.40
N ASP A 270 -9.95 18.26 4.60
CA ASP A 270 -11.04 17.85 3.70
C ASP A 270 -10.53 16.95 2.56
N TRP A 271 -9.32 17.23 2.05
CA TRP A 271 -8.66 16.36 1.07
C TRP A 271 -8.29 15.01 1.69
N ILE A 272 -7.76 14.99 2.92
CA ILE A 272 -7.41 13.74 3.63
C ILE A 272 -8.66 12.88 3.80
N VAL A 273 -9.73 13.45 4.38
CA VAL A 273 -10.96 12.72 4.66
C VAL A 273 -11.60 12.21 3.38
N SER A 274 -11.75 13.05 2.35
CA SER A 274 -12.34 12.63 1.07
C SER A 274 -11.50 11.58 0.33
N SER A 275 -10.16 11.66 0.42
CA SER A 275 -9.26 10.67 -0.17
C SER A 275 -9.29 9.32 0.54
N MET A 276 -9.75 9.29 1.80
CA MET A 276 -10.01 8.11 2.62
C MET A 276 -11.46 7.60 2.54
N GLU A 277 -12.34 8.24 1.76
CA GLU A 277 -13.70 7.73 1.51
C GLU A 277 -13.75 6.85 0.25
N PRO A 278 -14.17 5.58 0.36
CA PRO A 278 -14.23 4.69 -0.80
C PRO A 278 -15.18 5.26 -1.85
N GLU A 279 -14.72 5.30 -3.10
CA GLU A 279 -15.54 5.77 -4.21
C GLU A 279 -16.78 4.87 -4.33
N GLN A 280 -17.97 5.47 -4.18
CA GLN A 280 -19.24 4.79 -4.46
C GLN A 280 -19.33 4.61 -5.97
N LEU A 281 -18.79 3.50 -6.46
CA LEU A 281 -18.79 3.22 -7.89
C LEU A 281 -20.24 3.16 -8.39
N ASP A 282 -20.55 4.06 -9.32
CA ASP A 282 -21.85 4.17 -9.96
C ASP A 282 -22.26 2.82 -10.58
N ASN A 283 -23.54 2.46 -10.43
CA ASN A 283 -24.14 1.25 -11.01
C ASN A 283 -24.17 1.29 -12.56
N SER A 284 -23.57 2.31 -13.18
CA SER A 284 -23.51 2.54 -14.62
C SER A 284 -22.52 1.63 -15.38
N THR A 285 -21.64 0.89 -14.69
CA THR A 285 -20.79 -0.16 -15.30
C THR A 285 -21.23 -1.59 -14.97
N TRP A 286 -22.55 -1.82 -14.89
CA TRP A 286 -23.09 -3.18 -14.75
C TRP A 286 -22.62 -4.05 -15.92
N VAL A 287 -21.84 -5.08 -15.61
CA VAL A 287 -21.41 -6.07 -16.60
C VAL A 287 -22.48 -7.14 -16.71
N GLY A 288 -22.89 -7.37 -17.96
CA GLY A 288 -23.90 -8.32 -18.44
C GLY A 288 -23.94 -9.67 -17.73
N GLN A 289 -25.13 -10.26 -17.81
CA GLN A 289 -25.43 -11.63 -17.41
C GLN A 289 -24.63 -12.63 -18.28
N ASP A 290 -23.68 -13.34 -17.69
CA ASP A 290 -22.93 -14.41 -18.38
C ASP A 290 -23.58 -15.77 -18.08
N ASP A 291 -24.13 -16.40 -19.12
CA ASP A 291 -24.74 -17.74 -19.10
C ASP A 291 -23.87 -18.84 -19.70
N THR A 292 -22.64 -18.49 -20.08
CA THR A 292 -21.68 -19.45 -20.61
C THR A 292 -20.96 -20.20 -19.49
N CYS A 293 -20.41 -21.39 -19.77
CA CYS A 293 -19.69 -22.18 -18.78
C CYS A 293 -18.28 -21.62 -18.60
N GLY A 294 -18.17 -20.57 -17.79
CA GLY A 294 -16.95 -19.77 -17.61
C GLY A 294 -17.02 -18.46 -18.39
N GLY A 295 -16.08 -17.56 -18.11
CA GLY A 295 -16.04 -16.22 -18.73
C GLY A 295 -15.35 -15.20 -17.84
N ILE A 296 -15.32 -13.95 -18.31
CA ILE A 296 -14.75 -12.82 -17.56
C ILE A 296 -15.75 -11.69 -17.38
N LEU A 297 -15.84 -11.21 -16.14
CA LEU A 297 -16.61 -10.01 -15.80
C LEU A 297 -15.66 -8.95 -15.23
N VAL A 298 -15.52 -7.82 -15.93
CA VAL A 298 -14.69 -6.68 -15.48
C VAL A 298 -15.57 -5.44 -15.32
N GLY A 299 -15.78 -4.99 -14.09
CA GLY A 299 -16.59 -3.80 -13.82
C GLY A 299 -16.75 -3.50 -12.33
N SER A 300 -17.48 -2.42 -12.01
CA SER A 300 -17.81 -2.11 -10.61
C SER A 300 -18.93 -2.97 -10.05
N SER A 301 -19.78 -3.51 -10.91
CA SER A 301 -20.88 -4.40 -10.51
C SER A 301 -21.27 -5.30 -11.69
N GLY A 302 -21.96 -6.40 -11.40
CA GLY A 302 -22.42 -7.32 -12.43
C GLY A 302 -23.03 -8.57 -11.85
N ARG A 303 -23.35 -9.53 -12.72
CA ARG A 303 -24.01 -10.78 -12.34
C ARG A 303 -23.49 -11.97 -13.13
N VAL A 304 -23.09 -13.01 -12.41
CA VAL A 304 -22.90 -14.35 -13.00
C VAL A 304 -24.23 -15.09 -12.95
N THR A 305 -24.71 -15.61 -14.08
CA THR A 305 -25.96 -16.39 -14.12
C THR A 305 -25.75 -17.70 -14.83
N PHE A 306 -25.76 -18.80 -14.10
CA PHE A 306 -25.57 -20.10 -14.70
C PHE A 306 -26.87 -20.92 -14.66
N ASN A 307 -27.27 -21.45 -15.81
CA ASN A 307 -28.39 -22.39 -15.94
C ASN A 307 -27.87 -23.81 -16.17
N SER A 308 -28.18 -24.71 -15.26
CA SER A 308 -27.74 -26.12 -15.29
C SER A 308 -28.66 -26.97 -16.18
N SER A 309 -28.91 -26.56 -17.43
CA SER A 309 -30.04 -27.11 -18.22
C SER A 309 -29.81 -28.49 -18.88
N SER A 310 -28.59 -29.05 -18.84
CA SER A 310 -28.31 -30.50 -18.96
C SER A 310 -26.81 -30.70 -19.23
N ASN A 311 -26.01 -31.09 -18.25
CA ASN A 311 -24.72 -31.73 -18.48
C ASN A 311 -24.32 -32.53 -17.24
N ARG A 312 -23.68 -33.70 -17.45
CA ARG A 312 -23.12 -34.53 -16.38
C ARG A 312 -21.61 -34.25 -16.30
N ASN A 313 -21.08 -34.10 -15.09
CA ASN A 313 -19.65 -33.88 -14.78
C ASN A 313 -19.00 -32.74 -15.58
N HIS A 314 -19.26 -31.50 -15.18
CA HIS A 314 -18.51 -30.35 -15.70
C HIS A 314 -18.14 -29.37 -14.58
N THR A 315 -17.06 -28.63 -14.84
CA THR A 315 -16.59 -27.53 -14.01
C THR A 315 -16.57 -26.28 -14.87
N CYS A 316 -17.23 -25.23 -14.41
CA CYS A 316 -17.30 -23.92 -15.07
C CYS A 316 -16.66 -22.88 -14.15
N THR A 317 -15.72 -22.08 -14.67
CA THR A 317 -15.00 -21.09 -13.87
C THR A 317 -15.12 -19.71 -14.51
N TRP A 318 -15.73 -18.77 -13.79
CA TRP A 318 -15.76 -17.35 -14.15
C TRP A 318 -14.70 -16.59 -13.38
N THR A 319 -14.01 -15.67 -14.03
CA THR A 319 -13.10 -14.73 -13.36
C THR A 319 -13.79 -13.37 -13.26
N ILE A 320 -13.95 -12.87 -12.04
CA ILE A 320 -14.49 -11.54 -11.76
C ILE A 320 -13.33 -10.63 -11.38
N ARG A 321 -13.19 -9.51 -12.08
CA ARG A 321 -12.34 -8.40 -11.68
C ARG A 321 -13.22 -7.20 -11.33
N ALA A 322 -13.33 -6.90 -10.04
CA ALA A 322 -13.91 -5.66 -9.58
C ALA A 322 -12.94 -4.49 -9.86
N ASN A 323 -13.46 -3.34 -10.27
CA ASN A 323 -12.65 -2.14 -10.48
C ASN A 323 -12.08 -1.55 -9.18
N SER A 324 -12.63 -1.91 -8.01
CA SER A 324 -12.17 -1.48 -6.69
C SER A 324 -11.34 -2.56 -5.99
N MET A 325 -10.27 -2.16 -5.30
CA MET A 325 -9.40 -3.10 -4.57
C MET A 325 -9.84 -3.41 -3.14
N SER A 326 -10.72 -2.63 -2.53
CA SER A 326 -10.96 -2.74 -1.08
C SER A 326 -11.85 -3.93 -0.72
N SER A 327 -13.04 -4.00 -1.31
CA SER A 327 -13.96 -5.09 -1.04
C SER A 327 -14.93 -5.35 -2.18
N VAL A 328 -15.43 -6.57 -2.25
CA VAL A 328 -16.50 -6.95 -3.17
C VAL A 328 -17.64 -7.53 -2.35
N SER A 329 -18.80 -6.88 -2.39
CA SER A 329 -20.04 -7.43 -1.87
C SER A 329 -20.60 -8.44 -2.86
N LEU A 330 -20.96 -9.61 -2.36
CA LEU A 330 -21.48 -10.73 -3.14
C LEU A 330 -22.83 -11.13 -2.57
N SER A 331 -23.82 -11.36 -3.44
CA SER A 331 -25.14 -11.82 -3.01
C SER A 331 -25.76 -12.79 -4.02
N PHE A 332 -26.27 -13.90 -3.52
CA PHE A 332 -27.01 -14.85 -4.35
C PHE A 332 -28.49 -14.46 -4.43
N GLU A 333 -28.92 -13.90 -5.55
CA GLU A 333 -30.36 -13.72 -5.82
C GLU A 333 -31.05 -15.09 -5.98
N LYS A 334 -30.31 -16.08 -6.50
CA LYS A 334 -30.78 -17.46 -6.69
C LYS A 334 -29.63 -18.43 -6.45
N LEU A 335 -29.86 -19.50 -5.68
CA LEU A 335 -28.93 -20.62 -5.51
C LEU A 335 -29.70 -21.95 -5.48
N ASN A 336 -30.26 -22.33 -6.62
CA ASN A 336 -31.07 -23.54 -6.79
C ASN A 336 -30.29 -24.59 -7.62
N ILE A 337 -29.15 -25.02 -7.12
CA ILE A 337 -28.32 -26.06 -7.75
C ILE A 337 -28.75 -27.47 -7.29
N PRO A 338 -28.52 -28.51 -8.10
CA PRO A 338 -28.79 -29.90 -7.71
C PRO A 338 -28.08 -30.32 -6.40
N PRO A 339 -28.64 -31.27 -5.63
CA PRO A 339 -27.95 -31.82 -4.46
C PRO A 339 -26.63 -32.50 -4.86
N GLY A 340 -25.54 -32.19 -4.16
CA GLY A 340 -24.21 -32.72 -4.48
C GLY A 340 -23.34 -31.75 -5.29
N ASP A 341 -23.96 -30.84 -6.04
CA ASP A 341 -23.27 -29.74 -6.72
C ASP A 341 -22.86 -28.64 -5.73
N ALA A 342 -21.88 -27.84 -6.15
CA ALA A 342 -21.41 -26.71 -5.36
C ALA A 342 -20.97 -25.54 -6.25
N VAL A 343 -21.09 -24.32 -5.70
CA VAL A 343 -20.46 -23.11 -6.21
C VAL A 343 -19.37 -22.71 -5.24
N PHE A 344 -18.17 -22.48 -5.75
CA PHE A 344 -17.06 -21.94 -5.00
C PHE A 344 -16.83 -20.50 -5.38
N VAL A 345 -16.50 -19.66 -4.39
CA VAL A 345 -15.92 -18.34 -4.61
C VAL A 345 -14.52 -18.35 -4.01
N THR A 346 -13.52 -18.22 -4.86
CA THR A 346 -12.10 -18.19 -4.50
C THR A 346 -11.60 -16.75 -4.64
N THR A 347 -11.07 -16.17 -3.57
CA THR A 347 -10.39 -14.87 -3.62
C THR A 347 -8.91 -15.08 -3.96
N ILE A 348 -8.41 -14.27 -4.89
CA ILE A 348 -7.00 -14.31 -5.31
C ILE A 348 -6.38 -12.98 -4.92
N ASP A 349 -5.30 -13.04 -4.15
CA ASP A 349 -4.49 -11.86 -3.86
C ASP A 349 -3.94 -11.33 -5.18
N SER A 350 -4.33 -10.12 -5.57
CA SER A 350 -3.90 -9.55 -6.84
C SER A 350 -2.39 -9.29 -6.91
N TRP A 351 -1.70 -9.21 -5.77
CA TRP A 351 -0.27 -8.97 -5.64
C TRP A 351 0.56 -10.24 -5.65
N THR A 352 0.10 -11.29 -4.96
CA THR A 352 0.84 -12.57 -4.84
C THR A 352 0.29 -13.70 -5.69
N GLY A 353 -0.93 -13.56 -6.22
CA GLY A 353 -1.53 -14.49 -7.17
C GLY A 353 -1.92 -15.81 -6.52
N LEU A 354 -1.83 -15.84 -5.19
CA LEU A 354 -2.17 -16.95 -4.34
C LEU A 354 -3.64 -16.87 -3.95
N VAL A 355 -4.18 -18.04 -3.63
CA VAL A 355 -5.52 -18.14 -3.05
C VAL A 355 -5.47 -17.63 -1.61
N GLU A 356 -6.29 -16.62 -1.30
CA GLU A 356 -6.44 -16.16 0.09
C GLU A 356 -7.53 -16.96 0.80
N GLN A 357 -8.70 -17.11 0.18
CA GLN A 357 -9.86 -17.74 0.79
C GLN A 357 -10.71 -18.50 -0.25
N ASN A 358 -11.29 -19.62 0.20
CA ASN A 358 -12.28 -20.39 -0.55
C ASN A 358 -13.60 -20.42 0.23
N TYR A 359 -14.68 -20.03 -0.44
CA TYR A 359 -16.03 -20.09 0.07
C TYR A 359 -16.82 -21.14 -0.71
N LYS A 360 -17.43 -22.10 -0.02
CA LYS A 360 -18.22 -23.17 -0.65
C LYS A 360 -19.70 -22.99 -0.35
N PHE A 361 -20.50 -22.97 -1.40
CA PHE A 361 -21.95 -22.83 -1.33
C PHE A 361 -22.63 -24.03 -1.97
N THR A 362 -23.57 -24.62 -1.24
CA THR A 362 -24.44 -25.69 -1.72
C THR A 362 -25.87 -25.17 -1.83
N ARG A 363 -26.78 -26.00 -2.34
CA ARG A 363 -28.20 -25.65 -2.50
C ARG A 363 -28.77 -24.96 -1.26
N SER A 364 -29.38 -23.80 -1.46
CA SER A 364 -30.18 -23.11 -0.43
C SER A 364 -31.63 -23.60 -0.48
N GLU A 365 -32.25 -23.79 0.69
CA GLU A 365 -33.71 -23.99 0.80
C GLU A 365 -34.48 -22.66 0.81
N GLU A 366 -33.79 -21.55 1.07
CA GLU A 366 -34.35 -20.20 1.03
C GLU A 366 -34.39 -19.65 -0.41
N PRO A 367 -35.39 -18.82 -0.75
CA PRO A 367 -35.56 -18.28 -2.11
C PRO A 367 -34.43 -17.32 -2.53
N VAL A 368 -33.74 -16.70 -1.57
CA VAL A 368 -32.56 -15.86 -1.75
C VAL A 368 -31.39 -16.55 -1.04
N GLY A 369 -30.23 -16.62 -1.67
CA GLY A 369 -29.03 -17.21 -1.07
C GLY A 369 -28.28 -16.23 -0.16
N PRO A 370 -27.11 -16.62 0.37
CA PRO A 370 -26.35 -15.80 1.30
C PRO A 370 -25.77 -14.54 0.64
N SER A 371 -25.54 -13.52 1.46
CA SER A 371 -24.75 -12.33 1.10
C SER A 371 -23.53 -12.24 2.00
N PHE A 372 -22.39 -11.85 1.44
CA PHE A 372 -21.11 -11.77 2.13
C PHE A 372 -20.19 -10.76 1.44
N VAL A 373 -19.10 -10.40 2.11
CA VAL A 373 -18.11 -9.44 1.58
C VAL A 373 -16.76 -10.12 1.58
N VAL A 374 -16.03 -9.96 0.49
CA VAL A 374 -14.66 -10.45 0.33
C VAL A 374 -13.71 -9.30 0.06
N THR A 375 -12.42 -9.48 0.35
CA THR A 375 -11.36 -8.50 0.11
C THR A 375 -10.72 -8.76 -1.25
N GLY A 376 -10.21 -7.70 -1.88
CA GLY A 376 -9.44 -7.79 -3.11
C GLY A 376 -10.29 -7.76 -4.38
N PRO A 377 -9.70 -7.31 -5.50
CA PRO A 377 -10.44 -7.08 -6.74
C PRO A 377 -10.64 -8.35 -7.59
N LEU A 378 -9.92 -9.44 -7.32
CA LEU A 378 -9.85 -10.61 -8.20
C LEU A 378 -10.47 -11.85 -7.55
N LEU A 379 -11.51 -12.37 -8.18
CA LEU A 379 -12.26 -13.53 -7.70
C LEU A 379 -12.40 -14.58 -8.82
N MET A 380 -12.40 -15.85 -8.46
CA MET A 380 -12.83 -16.94 -9.32
C MET A 380 -14.09 -17.58 -8.76
N VAL A 381 -15.15 -17.64 -9.56
CA VAL A 381 -16.39 -18.32 -9.23
C VAL A 381 -16.40 -19.65 -9.98
N THR A 382 -16.43 -20.77 -9.26
CA THR A 382 -16.35 -22.11 -9.85
C THR A 382 -17.58 -22.93 -9.52
N TYR A 383 -18.37 -23.29 -10.53
CA TYR A 383 -19.46 -24.26 -10.38
C TYR A 383 -18.97 -25.67 -10.72
N VAL A 384 -19.36 -26.63 -9.90
CA VAL A 384 -19.00 -28.05 -10.05
C VAL A 384 -20.29 -28.88 -10.03
N ALA A 385 -20.49 -29.67 -11.09
CA ALA A 385 -21.55 -30.66 -11.14
C ALA A 385 -21.04 -32.06 -10.78
N ASP A 386 -21.73 -32.75 -9.88
CA ASP A 386 -21.39 -34.10 -9.43
C ASP A 386 -21.79 -35.21 -10.43
N GLY A 387 -22.61 -34.85 -11.41
CA GLY A 387 -23.17 -35.69 -12.48
C GLY A 387 -24.05 -36.85 -12.04
N ASN A 388 -24.40 -36.95 -10.76
CA ASN A 388 -25.23 -38.00 -10.19
C ASN A 388 -26.71 -37.60 -10.10
N THR A 389 -27.00 -36.31 -10.21
CA THR A 389 -28.35 -35.76 -10.01
C THR A 389 -28.97 -35.21 -11.31
N GLN A 390 -30.30 -35.37 -11.44
CA GLN A 390 -31.03 -34.80 -12.58
C GLN A 390 -31.25 -33.31 -12.35
N THR A 391 -30.92 -32.51 -13.37
CA THR A 391 -31.16 -31.08 -13.37
C THR A 391 -32.61 -30.78 -13.78
N THR A 392 -33.14 -29.67 -13.29
CA THR A 392 -34.43 -29.12 -13.73
C THR A 392 -34.20 -27.88 -14.59
N PRO A 393 -35.16 -27.44 -15.42
CA PRO A 393 -35.03 -26.19 -16.17
C PRO A 393 -34.80 -24.94 -15.29
N GLU A 394 -35.16 -25.03 -14.00
CA GLU A 394 -34.95 -23.96 -13.01
C GLU A 394 -33.64 -24.10 -12.25
N SER A 395 -32.86 -25.16 -12.48
CA SER A 395 -31.61 -25.42 -11.78
C SER A 395 -30.51 -24.44 -12.21
N GLY A 396 -29.82 -23.84 -11.25
CA GLY A 396 -28.80 -22.82 -11.53
C GLY A 396 -28.63 -21.82 -10.39
N PHE A 397 -27.79 -20.82 -10.61
CA PHE A 397 -27.54 -19.74 -9.65
C PHE A 397 -27.39 -18.38 -10.34
N ASN A 398 -27.73 -17.33 -9.59
CA ASN A 398 -27.47 -15.93 -9.94
C ASN A 398 -26.65 -15.34 -8.80
N LEU A 399 -25.41 -14.94 -9.08
CA LEU A 399 -24.51 -14.31 -8.12
C LEU A 399 -24.24 -12.88 -8.57
N ASP A 400 -24.74 -11.93 -7.80
CA ASP A 400 -24.46 -10.50 -7.96
C ASP A 400 -23.16 -10.14 -7.25
N PHE A 401 -22.37 -9.28 -7.89
CA PHE A 401 -21.21 -8.66 -7.26
C PHE A 401 -21.29 -7.13 -7.37
N GLN A 402 -20.79 -6.46 -6.33
CA GLN A 402 -20.62 -5.02 -6.29
C GLN A 402 -19.30 -4.69 -5.60
N GLY A 403 -18.36 -4.14 -6.35
CA GLY A 403 -17.12 -3.59 -5.84
C GLY A 403 -17.39 -2.33 -5.04
N ALA A 404 -16.79 -2.24 -3.87
CA ALA A 404 -16.75 -1.04 -3.03
C ALA A 404 -15.30 -0.78 -2.63
N GLY A 405 -14.87 0.47 -2.78
CA GLY A 405 -13.48 0.85 -2.55
C GLY A 405 -13.05 1.94 -3.52
N PHE A 406 -11.77 2.28 -3.46
CA PHE A 406 -11.23 3.35 -4.29
C PHE A 406 -10.91 2.87 -5.69
N SER A 407 -11.14 3.74 -6.68
CA SER A 407 -10.53 3.59 -8.00
C SER A 407 -9.01 3.71 -7.90
N TYR A 408 -8.34 2.92 -8.73
CA TYR A 408 -6.91 2.71 -8.66
C TYR A 408 -6.15 3.86 -9.34
N SER A 409 -5.20 4.49 -8.64
CA SER A 409 -4.21 5.43 -9.21
C SER A 409 -2.96 4.71 -9.73
N VAL A 410 -2.57 3.59 -9.09
CA VAL A 410 -1.42 2.76 -9.48
C VAL A 410 -1.84 1.82 -10.63
N ARG A 411 -0.94 1.38 -11.52
CA ARG A 411 -1.31 0.69 -12.77
C ARG A 411 -1.00 -0.82 -12.77
N ARG A 412 -1.35 -1.57 -11.71
CA ARG A 412 -1.38 -3.04 -11.81
C ARG A 412 -2.35 -3.46 -12.93
N ARG A 413 -1.80 -3.98 -14.02
CA ARG A 413 -2.55 -4.43 -15.20
C ARG A 413 -3.13 -5.80 -14.88
N PHE A 414 -4.31 -6.06 -15.42
CA PHE A 414 -4.90 -7.39 -15.33
C PHE A 414 -5.25 -7.81 -16.74
N SER A 415 -4.84 -9.03 -17.05
CA SER A 415 -5.24 -9.71 -18.26
C SER A 415 -5.88 -11.04 -17.90
N HIS A 416 -6.66 -11.56 -18.83
CA HIS A 416 -7.34 -12.82 -18.63
C HIS A 416 -7.46 -13.52 -19.96
N THR A 417 -7.23 -14.83 -19.92
CA THR A 417 -7.47 -15.71 -21.06
C THR A 417 -8.32 -16.88 -20.59
N GLU A 418 -9.47 -17.05 -21.22
CA GLU A 418 -10.30 -18.23 -21.01
C GLU A 418 -9.95 -19.31 -22.04
N LEU A 419 -9.71 -20.52 -21.54
CA LEU A 419 -9.30 -21.67 -22.36
C LEU A 419 -10.44 -22.68 -22.43
N GLN A 420 -11.35 -22.48 -23.40
CA GLN A 420 -12.57 -23.30 -23.58
C GLN A 420 -12.44 -24.43 -24.61
N SER A 421 -11.39 -24.46 -25.44
CA SER A 421 -11.25 -25.46 -26.50
C SER A 421 -10.81 -26.82 -25.96
N VAL A 422 -11.22 -27.89 -26.63
CA VAL A 422 -10.85 -29.28 -26.29
C VAL A 422 -9.34 -29.48 -26.35
N ALA A 423 -8.63 -28.78 -27.23
CA ALA A 423 -7.17 -28.73 -27.23
C ALA A 423 -6.72 -27.39 -27.77
N GLY A 424 -5.50 -26.99 -27.43
CA GLY A 424 -4.92 -25.76 -27.94
C GLY A 424 -3.53 -25.49 -27.43
N THR A 425 -2.95 -24.41 -27.95
CA THR A 425 -1.66 -23.89 -27.53
C THR A 425 -1.77 -22.37 -27.45
N LEU A 426 -1.22 -21.80 -26.39
CA LEU A 426 -1.14 -20.37 -26.14
C LEU A 426 0.31 -20.00 -25.85
N ARG A 427 0.73 -18.82 -26.30
CA ARG A 427 1.94 -18.14 -25.81
C ARG A 427 1.51 -16.83 -25.19
N TYR A 428 2.08 -16.52 -24.04
CA TYR A 428 1.82 -15.29 -23.31
C TYR A 428 3.14 -14.58 -22.99
N PRO A 429 3.32 -13.33 -23.45
CA PRO A 429 2.43 -12.58 -24.33
C PRO A 429 2.33 -13.19 -25.74
N GLU A 430 1.34 -12.75 -26.51
CA GLU A 430 1.25 -13.13 -27.93
C GLU A 430 2.44 -12.59 -28.73
N MET A 431 2.86 -13.32 -29.78
CA MET A 431 3.90 -12.85 -30.69
C MET A 431 3.43 -11.61 -31.46
N GLY A 432 4.34 -10.66 -31.67
CA GLY A 432 4.06 -9.46 -32.46
C GLY A 432 3.75 -9.80 -33.92
N GLU A 433 3.14 -8.85 -34.65
CA GLU A 433 2.75 -9.03 -36.06
C GLU A 433 3.93 -9.40 -36.99
N SER A 434 5.15 -9.04 -36.60
CA SER A 434 6.41 -9.36 -37.28
C SER A 434 7.01 -10.73 -36.89
N GLY A 435 6.37 -11.47 -35.97
CA GLY A 435 6.86 -12.74 -35.42
C GLY A 435 7.93 -12.60 -34.34
N GLU A 436 8.12 -11.40 -33.79
CA GLU A 436 9.00 -11.16 -32.65
C GLU A 436 8.33 -11.49 -31.31
N MET A 437 9.11 -11.90 -30.32
CA MET A 437 8.61 -12.11 -28.96
C MET A 437 8.41 -10.75 -28.29
N VAL A 438 7.19 -10.50 -27.80
CA VAL A 438 6.84 -9.27 -27.10
C VAL A 438 7.06 -9.50 -25.61
N PRO A 439 7.75 -8.60 -24.90
CA PRO A 439 7.88 -8.70 -23.45
C PRO A 439 6.51 -8.57 -22.77
N TYR A 440 6.33 -9.26 -21.64
CA TYR A 440 5.11 -9.08 -20.83
C TYR A 440 5.10 -7.71 -20.15
N ASN A 441 3.99 -7.31 -19.55
CA ASN A 441 3.92 -6.03 -18.85
C ASN A 441 4.45 -6.15 -17.42
N ASN A 442 5.16 -5.13 -16.95
CA ASN A 442 5.41 -4.95 -15.52
C ASN A 442 4.10 -4.69 -14.78
N SER A 443 4.10 -5.07 -13.50
CA SER A 443 2.99 -4.92 -12.58
C SER A 443 1.72 -5.53 -13.19
N GLU A 444 1.77 -6.78 -13.63
CA GLU A 444 0.65 -7.48 -14.26
C GLU A 444 0.21 -8.67 -13.42
N THR A 445 -1.09 -8.92 -13.39
CA THR A 445 -1.68 -10.17 -12.92
C THR A 445 -2.56 -10.74 -14.03
N ALA A 446 -2.06 -11.78 -14.67
CA ALA A 446 -2.70 -12.47 -15.79
C ALA A 446 -3.29 -13.79 -15.32
N THR A 447 -4.58 -14.01 -15.60
CA THR A 447 -5.28 -15.25 -15.19
C THR A 447 -5.63 -16.12 -16.40
N PHE A 448 -5.41 -17.43 -16.27
CA PHE A 448 -5.71 -18.42 -17.30
C PHE A 448 -6.61 -19.49 -16.68
N ALA A 449 -7.89 -19.45 -17.01
CA ALA A 449 -8.89 -20.37 -16.47
C ALA A 449 -9.29 -21.39 -17.53
N PHE A 450 -9.29 -22.66 -17.15
CA PHE A 450 -9.68 -23.77 -18.01
C PHE A 450 -11.12 -24.17 -17.69
N SER A 451 -12.01 -23.92 -18.64
CA SER A 451 -13.46 -24.14 -18.53
C SER A 451 -13.96 -25.04 -19.67
N GLY A 452 -15.04 -25.80 -19.48
CA GLY A 452 -15.70 -26.50 -20.60
C GLY A 452 -16.07 -27.98 -20.36
N GLN A 453 -16.54 -28.66 -21.42
CA GLN A 453 -17.20 -29.98 -21.32
C GLN A 453 -16.28 -31.19 -21.07
N SER A 454 -16.94 -32.26 -20.60
CA SER A 454 -16.44 -33.52 -20.05
C SER A 454 -15.56 -34.33 -21.00
N GLY A 455 -14.26 -34.27 -20.74
CA GLY A 455 -13.35 -35.40 -20.92
C GLY A 455 -13.20 -36.17 -19.60
N SER A 456 -12.71 -37.40 -19.63
CA SER A 456 -12.29 -38.11 -18.41
C SER A 456 -10.98 -37.57 -17.84
N ARG A 457 -10.14 -36.99 -18.71
CA ARG A 457 -8.81 -36.48 -18.34
C ARG A 457 -8.53 -35.16 -19.03
N ALA A 458 -7.68 -34.35 -18.42
CA ALA A 458 -7.03 -33.24 -19.10
C ALA A 458 -5.54 -33.29 -18.85
N ASN A 459 -4.76 -32.96 -19.87
CA ASN A 459 -3.34 -32.71 -19.75
C ASN A 459 -3.09 -31.23 -20.05
N VAL A 460 -2.48 -30.52 -19.11
CA VAL A 460 -2.03 -29.14 -19.29
C VAL A 460 -0.53 -29.12 -19.11
N THR A 461 0.19 -28.65 -20.12
CA THR A 461 1.65 -28.57 -20.12
C THR A 461 2.08 -27.12 -20.23
N ILE A 462 2.87 -26.67 -19.25
CA ILE A 462 3.54 -25.37 -19.28
C ILE A 462 4.93 -25.61 -19.86
N PHE A 463 5.28 -24.85 -20.90
CA PHE A 463 6.53 -24.98 -21.62
C PHE A 463 7.11 -23.61 -21.96
N PHE A 464 8.39 -23.57 -22.32
CA PHE A 464 9.05 -22.34 -22.79
C PHE A 464 8.95 -21.18 -21.79
N THR A 465 9.45 -21.33 -20.56
CA THR A 465 9.47 -20.24 -19.57
C THR A 465 10.70 -19.35 -19.75
N SER A 466 10.51 -18.04 -19.85
CA SER A 466 11.52 -17.01 -19.67
C SER A 466 10.89 -15.92 -18.80
N ILE A 467 10.93 -16.14 -17.48
CA ILE A 467 10.08 -15.47 -16.49
C ILE A 467 10.92 -14.99 -15.29
N GLU A 468 12.17 -14.57 -15.48
CA GLU A 468 12.96 -14.06 -14.34
C GLU A 468 14.11 -13.17 -14.81
N ASP A 469 14.37 -12.13 -14.02
CA ASP A 469 15.62 -11.39 -14.05
C ASP A 469 16.65 -11.99 -13.06
N TRP A 470 17.93 -11.65 -13.19
CA TRP A 470 19.01 -12.49 -12.67
C TRP A 470 19.19 -12.52 -11.13
N ASN A 471 18.26 -12.05 -10.31
CA ASN A 471 18.58 -11.77 -8.90
C ASN A 471 17.47 -11.89 -7.83
N ASP A 472 16.22 -12.26 -8.13
CA ASP A 472 15.12 -12.14 -7.15
C ASP A 472 14.62 -13.45 -6.50
N GLN A 473 15.12 -14.63 -6.90
CA GLN A 473 14.65 -15.94 -6.38
C GLN A 473 13.13 -16.12 -6.51
N CYS A 474 12.53 -15.67 -7.62
CA CYS A 474 11.09 -15.78 -7.90
C CYS A 474 10.18 -14.94 -6.98
N ASN A 475 10.74 -13.90 -6.35
CA ASN A 475 9.99 -12.95 -5.54
C ASN A 475 9.49 -11.77 -6.37
N GLY A 476 8.84 -12.06 -7.50
CA GLY A 476 8.30 -11.03 -8.39
C GLY A 476 7.58 -11.66 -9.56
N ASP A 477 8.37 -12.16 -10.52
CA ASP A 477 7.86 -12.77 -11.73
C ASP A 477 7.64 -14.28 -11.58
N GLY A 478 6.42 -14.75 -11.81
CA GLY A 478 6.14 -16.18 -11.73
C GLY A 478 4.71 -16.59 -12.04
N ILE A 479 4.56 -17.87 -12.37
CA ILE A 479 3.27 -18.52 -12.60
C ILE A 479 2.89 -19.32 -11.36
N ASN A 480 1.86 -18.88 -10.65
CA ASN A 480 1.24 -19.68 -9.60
C ASN A 480 0.28 -20.69 -10.24
N VAL A 481 0.51 -21.96 -9.94
CA VAL A 481 -0.34 -23.07 -10.40
C VAL A 481 -1.38 -23.38 -9.33
N LEU A 482 -2.65 -23.18 -9.66
CA LEU A 482 -3.78 -23.42 -8.77
C LEU A 482 -4.55 -24.66 -9.23
N LEU A 483 -4.54 -25.72 -8.42
CA LEU A 483 -5.28 -26.95 -8.70
C LEU A 483 -6.62 -26.91 -7.98
N PHE A 484 -7.70 -27.17 -8.72
CA PHE A 484 -9.05 -27.18 -8.17
C PHE A 484 -9.41 -28.56 -7.62
N ASN A 485 -9.70 -28.61 -6.33
CA ASN A 485 -10.26 -29.77 -5.65
C ASN A 485 -11.78 -29.57 -5.40
N PRO A 486 -12.65 -30.47 -5.87
CA PRO A 486 -14.12 -30.39 -5.67
C PRO A 486 -14.60 -30.34 -4.21
N LEU A 487 -13.74 -30.72 -3.26
CA LEU A 487 -14.04 -30.66 -1.84
C LEU A 487 -13.65 -29.31 -1.23
N GLU A 488 -12.50 -28.76 -1.64
CA GLU A 488 -11.80 -27.66 -0.95
C GLU A 488 -11.74 -26.34 -1.75
N GLY A 489 -11.95 -26.38 -3.07
CA GLY A 489 -11.77 -25.23 -3.97
C GLY A 489 -10.39 -25.22 -4.63
N PHE A 490 -9.94 -24.06 -5.08
CA PHE A 490 -8.58 -23.90 -5.61
C PHE A 490 -7.54 -23.93 -4.49
N ILE A 491 -6.45 -24.66 -4.73
CA ILE A 491 -5.33 -24.77 -3.79
C ILE A 491 -4.05 -24.45 -4.56
N PHE A 492 -3.18 -23.67 -3.93
CA PHE A 492 -1.84 -23.42 -4.45
C PHE A 492 -1.04 -24.72 -4.51
N SER A 493 -0.49 -25.03 -5.68
CA SER A 493 0.36 -26.21 -5.90
C SER A 493 1.83 -25.85 -5.85
N GLU A 494 2.25 -24.98 -6.76
CA GLU A 494 3.64 -24.53 -6.89
C GLU A 494 3.70 -23.22 -7.68
N GLN A 495 4.84 -22.53 -7.57
CA GLN A 495 5.18 -21.36 -8.38
C GLN A 495 6.28 -21.74 -9.36
N ILE A 496 6.10 -21.39 -10.63
CA ILE A 496 7.08 -21.60 -11.71
C ILE A 496 7.68 -20.26 -12.11
N CYS A 497 9.00 -20.18 -12.17
CA CYS A 497 9.78 -18.98 -12.45
C CYS A 497 11.09 -19.37 -13.16
N GLY A 498 11.83 -18.39 -13.68
CA GLY A 498 13.13 -18.62 -14.32
C GLY A 498 13.09 -18.86 -15.83
N VAL A 499 14.28 -19.09 -16.40
CA VAL A 499 14.49 -19.44 -17.83
C VAL A 499 14.66 -20.96 -17.99
N ILE A 500 13.76 -21.57 -18.76
CA ILE A 500 13.49 -23.02 -18.95
C ILE A 500 14.31 -23.98 -18.08
N VAL A 501 13.63 -24.46 -17.04
CA VAL A 501 13.70 -25.81 -16.50
C VAL A 501 12.64 -26.64 -17.28
N GLN A 502 12.80 -27.95 -17.47
CA GLN A 502 12.00 -28.77 -18.42
C GLN A 502 10.46 -28.58 -18.37
N PRO A 503 9.71 -28.87 -19.48
CA PRO A 503 8.24 -28.77 -19.49
C PRO A 503 7.57 -29.50 -18.33
N ILE A 504 6.57 -28.86 -17.73
CA ILE A 504 5.82 -29.40 -16.58
C ILE A 504 4.40 -29.72 -17.03
N SER A 505 3.96 -30.96 -16.80
CA SER A 505 2.64 -31.45 -17.22
C SER A 505 1.78 -31.83 -16.03
N TYR A 506 0.52 -31.38 -16.05
CA TYR A 506 -0.51 -31.67 -15.06
C TYR A 506 -1.60 -32.55 -15.67
N ILE A 507 -1.83 -33.70 -15.05
CA ILE A 507 -2.89 -34.65 -15.45
C ILE A 507 -4.05 -34.51 -14.48
N LEU A 508 -5.18 -34.03 -14.96
CA LEU A 508 -6.38 -33.74 -14.17
C LEU A 508 -7.46 -34.78 -14.44
N ASN A 509 -8.09 -35.29 -13.40
CA ASN A 509 -9.24 -36.18 -13.48
C ASN A 509 -10.54 -35.36 -13.52
N ARG A 510 -10.91 -34.93 -14.73
CA ARG A 510 -12.10 -34.13 -14.95
C ARG A 510 -13.41 -34.89 -14.68
N ALA A 511 -13.36 -36.23 -14.65
CA ALA A 511 -14.52 -37.04 -14.27
C ALA A 511 -14.95 -36.86 -12.80
N VAL A 512 -14.06 -36.37 -11.94
CA VAL A 512 -14.39 -36.02 -10.55
C VAL A 512 -14.47 -34.51 -10.33
N GLY A 513 -14.34 -33.69 -11.38
CA GLY A 513 -14.46 -32.23 -11.29
C GLY A 513 -13.15 -31.48 -11.05
N GLU A 514 -11.98 -32.14 -11.14
CA GLU A 514 -10.69 -31.46 -11.06
C GLU A 514 -10.50 -30.46 -12.23
N SER A 515 -9.90 -29.33 -11.91
CA SER A 515 -9.54 -28.28 -12.88
C SER A 515 -8.22 -27.63 -12.48
N ILE A 516 -7.74 -26.71 -13.31
CA ILE A 516 -6.52 -25.94 -13.09
C ILE A 516 -6.79 -24.49 -13.48
N ALA A 517 -6.15 -23.56 -12.77
CA ALA A 517 -6.02 -22.18 -13.15
C ALA A 517 -4.55 -21.77 -12.99
N LEU A 518 -4.08 -20.90 -13.88
CA LEU A 518 -2.75 -20.31 -13.75
C LEU A 518 -2.91 -18.82 -13.47
N VAL A 519 -2.13 -18.32 -12.51
CA VAL A 519 -2.04 -16.89 -12.22
C VAL A 519 -0.61 -16.47 -12.43
N PHE A 520 -0.35 -15.84 -13.58
CA PHE A 520 0.94 -15.26 -13.87
C PHE A 520 1.01 -13.85 -13.29
N GLN A 521 2.12 -13.56 -12.64
CA GLN A 521 2.35 -12.30 -11.97
C GLN A 521 3.69 -11.73 -12.31
N THR A 522 3.75 -10.40 -12.33
CA THR A 522 4.97 -9.66 -12.54
C THR A 522 5.13 -8.55 -11.52
N ASP A 523 6.38 -8.27 -11.19
CA ASP A 523 6.75 -7.14 -10.35
C ASP A 523 6.96 -5.86 -11.19
N ASP A 524 7.55 -4.83 -10.59
CA ASP A 524 7.75 -3.54 -11.24
C ASP A 524 9.07 -3.49 -12.05
N GLU A 525 9.89 -4.54 -12.04
CA GLU A 525 11.23 -4.63 -12.62
C GLU A 525 11.25 -5.46 -13.93
N ASN A 526 12.41 -5.79 -14.48
CA ASN A 526 12.62 -6.05 -15.92
C ASN A 526 11.67 -7.08 -16.59
N THR A 527 11.08 -6.72 -17.74
CA THR A 527 10.27 -7.66 -18.54
C THR A 527 11.10 -8.70 -19.31
N ASP A 528 10.70 -9.96 -19.27
CA ASP A 528 11.22 -11.04 -20.12
C ASP A 528 10.14 -11.54 -21.13
N TYR A 529 10.39 -12.64 -21.84
CA TYR A 529 9.58 -13.10 -22.98
C TYR A 529 8.36 -13.97 -22.64
N GLY A 530 8.17 -14.34 -21.37
CA GLY A 530 6.95 -15.01 -20.89
C GLY A 530 6.94 -16.54 -21.01
N PHE A 531 5.80 -17.13 -21.37
CA PHE A 531 5.61 -18.58 -21.33
C PHE A 531 4.62 -19.15 -22.36
N GLY A 532 4.67 -20.48 -22.54
CA GLY A 532 3.74 -21.25 -23.36
C GLY A 532 2.87 -22.19 -22.53
N ILE A 533 1.63 -22.37 -22.97
CA ILE A 533 0.67 -23.34 -22.41
C ILE A 533 0.17 -24.22 -23.56
N GLU A 534 0.20 -25.53 -23.39
CA GLU A 534 -0.45 -26.49 -24.28
C GLU A 534 -1.46 -27.30 -23.47
N TRP A 535 -2.65 -27.55 -24.01
CA TRP A 535 -3.64 -28.36 -23.32
C TRP A 535 -4.38 -29.30 -24.26
N GLN A 536 -4.83 -30.41 -23.67
CA GLN A 536 -5.70 -31.38 -24.29
C GLN A 536 -6.68 -31.93 -23.25
N LEU A 537 -7.96 -31.77 -23.52
CA LEU A 537 -9.10 -32.25 -22.74
C LEU A 537 -9.60 -33.53 -23.45
N GLU A 538 -9.36 -34.70 -22.87
CA GLU A 538 -9.68 -36.03 -23.44
C GLU A 538 -10.99 -36.64 -22.92
#